data_AF-A0A523W8K4-F1
#
_entry.id   AF-A0A523W8K4-F1
#
_cell.length_a   1.000
_cell.length_b   1.000
_cell.length_c   1.000
_cell.angle_alpha   90.00
_cell.angle_beta   90.00
_cell.angle_gamma   90.00
#
_symmetry.space_group_name_H-M   'P 1'
#
loop_
_entity.id
_entity.type
_entity.pdbx_description
1 polymer ?
#
loop_
_entity_poly.entity_id
_entity_poly.type
_entity_poly.pdbx_seq_one_letter_code
_entity_poly.pdbx_strand_id
1 'polypeptide(L)'
;MKKTNVLAIALLAALLMGSLYTVLPAKAPARSDVDVRFYGSHEAAYAALKAGDVDFIQWSVTFEQKLDVEDDPDLCVAQYSENGMMEFDLNN
;
A
#
# COMPACT_ATOMS: atom_id res chain seq x y z
N MET A 1 15.41 12.78 -41.40
CA MET A 1 14.33 12.90 -40.39
C MET A 1 13.65 11.54 -40.28
N LYS A 2 13.72 10.88 -39.12
CA LYS A 2 13.01 9.60 -38.91
C LYS A 2 11.51 9.89 -38.99
N LYS A 3 10.77 9.15 -39.82
CA LYS A 3 9.31 9.28 -39.91
C LYS A 3 8.73 8.76 -38.60
N THR A 4 8.25 9.66 -37.75
CA THR A 4 7.58 9.28 -36.50
C THR A 4 6.31 8.53 -36.84
N ASN A 5 6.22 7.27 -36.42
CA ASN A 5 5.06 6.44 -36.68
C ASN A 5 3.96 6.76 -35.66
N VAL A 6 3.20 7.81 -35.94
CA VAL A 6 2.15 8.36 -35.06
C VAL A 6 1.15 7.30 -34.62
N LEU A 7 0.84 6.34 -35.51
CA LEU A 7 -0.07 5.24 -35.19
C LEU A 7 0.49 4.34 -34.09
N ALA A 8 1.78 4.01 -34.14
CA ALA A 8 2.42 3.18 -33.12
C ALA A 8 2.43 3.87 -31.75
N ILE A 9 2.63 5.19 -31.73
CA ILE A 9 2.60 5.99 -30.49
C ILE A 9 1.19 6.03 -29.91
N ALA A 10 0.18 6.27 -30.74
CA ALA A 10 -1.22 6.28 -30.31
C ALA A 10 -1.64 4.91 -29.76
N LEU A 11 -1.22 3.82 -30.40
CA LEU A 11 -1.50 2.46 -29.95
C LEU A 11 -0.85 2.16 -28.60
N LEU A 12 0.43 2.55 -28.43
CA LEU A 12 1.13 2.39 -27.15
C LEU A 12 0.45 3.20 -26.03
N ALA A 13 0.08 4.45 -26.30
CA ALA A 13 -0.60 5.28 -25.33
C ALA A 13 -1.95 4.68 -24.91
N ALA A 14 -2.73 4.16 -25.86
CA ALA A 14 -4.00 3.49 -25.58
C ALA A 14 -3.82 2.22 -24.73
N LEU A 15 -2.81 1.40 -25.04
CA LEU A 15 -2.49 0.19 -24.27
C LEU A 15 -2.04 0.51 -22.84
N LEU A 16 -1.21 1.54 -22.66
CA LEU A 16 -0.74 1.99 -21.34
C LEU A 16 -1.86 2.62 -20.50
N MET A 17 -2.81 3.31 -21.13
CA MET A 17 -4.01 3.78 -20.43
C MET A 17 -4.90 2.63 -19.99
N GLY A 18 -5.00 1.56 -20.79
CA GLY A 18 -5.75 0.36 -20.42
C GLY A 18 -5.31 -0.24 -19.08
N SER A 19 -4.00 -0.34 -18.83
CA SER A 19 -3.47 -0.88 -17.56
C SER A 19 -3.75 -0.01 -16.33
N LEU A 20 -3.94 1.30 -16.50
CA LEU A 20 -4.28 2.22 -15.39
C LEU A 20 -5.72 2.04 -14.91
N TYR A 21 -6.62 1.55 -15.77
CA TYR A 21 -8.06 1.40 -15.47
C TYR A 21 -8.50 -0.06 -15.27
N THR A 22 -7.61 -1.03 -15.43
CA THR A 22 -7.90 -2.43 -15.08
C THR A 22 -7.74 -2.66 -13.57
N VAL A 23 -8.57 -2.01 -12.76
CA VAL A 23 -8.89 -2.52 -11.43
C VAL A 23 -9.99 -3.54 -11.65
N LEU A 24 -9.61 -4.79 -11.90
CA LEU A 24 -10.58 -5.88 -11.88
C LEU A 24 -11.00 -6.05 -10.42
N PRO A 25 -12.27 -5.77 -10.06
CA PRO A 25 -12.72 -6.05 -8.71
C PRO A 25 -12.44 -7.53 -8.43
N ALA A 26 -11.79 -7.83 -7.32
CA ALA A 26 -11.62 -9.20 -6.88
C ALA A 26 -13.02 -9.86 -6.86
N LYS A 27 -13.14 -11.09 -7.36
CA LYS A 27 -14.38 -11.87 -7.29
C LYS A 27 -14.65 -12.33 -5.85
N ALA A 28 -14.79 -11.37 -4.96
CA ALA A 28 -15.11 -11.56 -3.56
C ALA A 28 -16.50 -10.95 -3.30
N PRO A 29 -17.35 -11.59 -2.48
CA PRO A 29 -18.55 -10.95 -1.97
C PRO A 29 -18.18 -9.63 -1.28
N ALA A 30 -19.06 -8.62 -1.39
CA ALA A 30 -18.90 -7.41 -0.61
C ALA A 30 -18.90 -7.77 0.89
N ARG A 31 -17.87 -7.30 1.60
CA ARG A 31 -17.73 -7.45 3.05
C ARG A 31 -18.19 -6.16 3.72
N SER A 32 -19.16 -6.26 4.61
CA SER A 32 -19.65 -5.14 5.44
C SER A 32 -19.15 -5.23 6.89
N ASP A 33 -18.32 -6.23 7.17
CA ASP A 33 -17.70 -6.56 8.45
C ASP A 33 -16.25 -6.06 8.56
N VAL A 34 -15.79 -5.29 7.58
CA VAL A 34 -14.43 -4.75 7.53
C VAL A 34 -14.48 -3.25 7.30
N ASP A 35 -13.95 -2.52 8.28
CA ASP A 35 -13.75 -1.08 8.17
C ASP A 35 -12.27 -0.79 7.88
N VAL A 36 -12.01 -0.02 6.82
CA VAL A 36 -10.67 0.47 6.50
C VAL A 36 -10.58 1.93 6.91
N ARG A 37 -9.73 2.23 7.89
CA ARG A 37 -9.50 3.60 8.39
C ARG A 37 -8.19 4.14 7.84
N PHE A 38 -8.23 5.40 7.40
CA PHE A 38 -7.04 6.11 6.92
C PHE A 38 -6.59 7.10 7.99
N TYR A 39 -5.34 6.96 8.43
CA TYR A 39 -4.71 7.84 9.40
C TYR A 39 -3.73 8.78 8.70
N GLY A 40 -3.60 10.01 9.20
CA GLY A 40 -2.71 11.01 8.62
C GLY A 40 -1.22 10.81 8.94
N SER A 41 -0.91 9.95 9.92
CA SER A 41 0.45 9.57 10.27
C SER A 41 0.50 8.17 10.85
N HIS A 42 1.71 7.60 10.87
CA HIS A 42 1.99 6.31 11.47
C HIS A 42 1.72 6.28 12.98
N GLU A 43 2.10 7.35 13.69
CA GLU A 43 1.89 7.47 15.14
C GLU A 43 0.41 7.44 15.50
N ALA A 44 -0.44 8.09 14.68
CA ALA A 44 -1.88 8.07 14.87
C ALA A 44 -2.47 6.66 14.66
N ALA A 45 -1.99 5.91 13.67
CA ALA A 45 -2.40 4.53 13.44
C ALA A 45 -1.97 3.61 14.60
N TYR A 46 -0.73 3.75 15.06
CA TYR A 46 -0.22 2.97 16.19
C TYR A 46 -0.96 3.27 17.49
N ALA A 47 -1.27 4.54 17.78
CA ALA A 47 -2.07 4.91 18.94
C ALA A 47 -3.47 4.31 18.90
N ALA A 48 -4.11 4.26 17.72
CA ALA A 48 -5.41 3.61 17.55
C ALA A 48 -5.34 2.09 17.79
N LEU A 49 -4.26 1.42 17.35
CA LEU A 49 -4.03 0.01 17.66
C LEU A 49 -3.94 -0.21 19.17
N LYS A 50 -3.10 0.57 19.86
CA LYS A 50 -2.92 0.45 21.33
C LYS A 50 -4.19 0.79 22.11
N ALA A 51 -5.07 1.63 21.56
CA ALA A 51 -6.37 1.94 22.14
C ALA A 51 -7.44 0.86 21.89
N GLY A 52 -7.17 -0.12 21.02
CA GLY A 52 -8.16 -1.13 20.59
C GLY A 52 -9.20 -0.58 19.60
N ASP A 53 -8.94 0.56 18.97
CA ASP A 53 -9.86 1.17 18.00
C ASP A 53 -9.81 0.48 16.62
N VAL A 54 -8.73 -0.27 16.36
CA VAL A 54 -8.49 -1.08 15.16
C VAL A 54 -7.82 -2.40 15.54
N ASP A 55 -8.12 -3.46 14.80
CA ASP A 55 -7.59 -4.80 15.11
C ASP A 55 -6.16 -5.03 14.59
N PHE A 56 -5.77 -4.32 13.53
CA PHE A 56 -4.42 -4.37 12.98
C PHE A 56 -4.10 -3.10 12.20
N ILE A 57 -2.81 -2.84 12.00
CA ILE A 57 -2.30 -1.80 11.12
C ILE A 57 -1.37 -2.41 10.06
N GLN A 58 -1.38 -1.84 8.87
CA GLN A 58 -0.41 -2.15 7.82
C GLN A 58 0.49 -0.93 7.65
N TRP A 59 1.52 -0.84 8.49
CA TRP A 59 2.54 0.21 8.42
C TRP A 59 3.83 -0.27 9.09
N SER A 60 4.97 0.28 8.66
CA SER A 60 6.26 0.05 9.31
C SER A 60 6.30 0.64 10.72
N VAL A 61 6.50 -0.18 11.74
CA VAL A 61 6.70 0.30 13.12
C VAL A 61 8.13 0.79 13.34
N THR A 62 8.32 1.74 14.26
CA THR A 62 9.67 2.10 14.72
C THR A 62 10.26 0.98 15.56
N PHE A 63 11.57 1.04 15.83
CA PHE A 63 12.23 0.07 16.68
C PHE A 63 11.63 0.07 18.11
N GLU A 64 11.35 1.24 18.66
CA GLU A 64 10.77 1.42 19.98
C GLU A 64 9.35 0.83 20.06
N GLN A 65 8.55 1.05 19.03
CA GLN A 65 7.21 0.45 18.94
C GLN A 65 7.26 -1.07 18.77
N LYS A 66 8.25 -1.59 18.04
CA LYS A 66 8.47 -3.04 17.96
C LYS A 66 8.73 -3.62 19.36
N LEU A 67 9.60 -2.99 20.15
CA LEU A 67 9.87 -3.43 21.52
C LEU A 67 8.62 -3.34 22.41
N ASP A 68 7.88 -2.23 22.31
CA ASP A 68 6.61 -2.05 23.03
C ASP A 68 5.56 -3.12 22.69
N VAL A 69 5.48 -3.56 21.44
CA VAL A 69 4.60 -4.69 21.05
C VAL A 69 5.14 -6.03 21.54
N GLU A 70 6.46 -6.25 21.53
CA GLU A 70 7.05 -7.50 22.02
C GLU A 70 6.84 -7.72 23.52
N ASP A 71 6.64 -6.64 24.28
CA ASP A 71 6.30 -6.68 25.71
C ASP A 71 4.78 -6.76 25.99
N ASP A 72 3.93 -6.66 24.96
CA ASP A 72 2.47 -6.68 25.06
C ASP A 72 1.92 -8.06 24.64
N PRO A 73 1.31 -8.84 25.56
CA PRO A 73 0.86 -10.20 25.25
C PRO A 73 -0.35 -10.26 24.31
N ASP A 74 -1.07 -9.15 24.13
CA ASP A 74 -2.28 -9.09 23.29
C ASP A 74 -1.96 -8.67 21.84
N LEU A 75 -0.71 -8.24 21.59
CA LEU A 75 -0.27 -7.78 20.28
C LEU A 75 0.85 -8.67 19.73
N CYS A 76 1.02 -8.66 18.42
CA CYS A 76 2.15 -9.32 17.77
C CYS A 76 2.63 -8.53 16.56
N VAL A 77 3.91 -8.72 16.23
CA VAL A 77 4.51 -8.17 15.02
C VAL A 77 4.69 -9.30 14.01
N ALA A 78 4.11 -9.14 12.83
CA ALA A 78 4.33 -10.02 11.69
C ALA A 78 5.11 -9.29 10.60
N GLN A 79 6.11 -9.96 10.05
CA GLN A 79 6.88 -9.46 8.91
C GLN A 79 6.38 -10.12 7.63
N TYR A 80 6.34 -9.36 6.54
CA TYR A 80 6.03 -9.87 5.21
C TYR A 80 6.84 -9.11 4.18
N SER A 81 7.11 -9.77 3.05
CA SER A 81 7.68 -9.09 1.89
C SER A 81 6.59 -8.27 1.21
N GLU A 82 6.76 -6.96 1.17
CA GLU A 82 5.87 -6.09 0.41
C GLU A 82 6.11 -6.26 -1.09
N ASN A 83 5.04 -6.19 -1.89
CA ASN A 83 5.15 -6.06 -3.34
C ASN A 83 5.40 -4.59 -3.75
N GLY A 84 6.39 -3.97 -3.09
CA GLY A 84 6.83 -2.59 -3.29
C GLY A 84 8.29 -2.55 -3.70
N MET A 85 8.70 -1.50 -4.41
CA MET A 85 10.09 -1.29 -4.82
C MET A 85 10.56 0.05 -4.28
N MET A 86 11.66 0.05 -3.54
CA MET A 86 12.37 1.28 -3.20
C MET A 86 13.29 1.64 -4.36
N GLU A 87 13.16 2.87 -4.86
CA GLU A 87 13.96 3.38 -5.98
C GLU A 87 14.72 4.66 -5.61
N PHE A 88 15.85 4.88 -6.31
CA PHE A 88 16.61 6.12 -6.26
C PHE A 88 16.60 6.74 -7.66
N ASP A 89 15.88 7.83 -7.82
CA ASP A 89 15.89 8.60 -9.07
C ASP A 89 17.04 9.61 -9.05
N LEU A 90 17.98 9.43 -9.98
CA LEU A 90 19.11 10.34 -10.18
C LEU A 90 18.85 11.21 -11.40
N ASN A 91 18.82 12.52 -11.20
CA ASN A 91 18.76 13.50 -12.28
C ASN A 91 20.18 14.03 -12.55
N ASN A 92 20.74 13.70 -13.71
CA ASN A 92 22.05 14.19 -14.20
C ASN A 92 21.88 15.37 -15.15
#